data_AF-A0A257P882-F1
#
_entry.id   AF-A0A257P882-F1
#
_cell.length_a   1.000
_cell.length_b   1.000
_cell.length_c   1.000
_cell.angle_alpha   90.00
_cell.angle_beta   90.00
_cell.angle_gamma   90.00
#
_symmetry.space_group_name_H-M   'P 1'
#
loop_
_entity.id
_entity.type
_entity.pdbx_description
1 polymer ?
#
loop_
_entity_poly.entity_id
_entity_poly.type
_entity_poly.pdbx_seq_one_letter_code
_entity_poly.pdbx_strand_id
1 'polypeptide(L)'
;MKHPIASADRVRLIDPAEAGQRATVKAAQRLNRSSGILAASVLLDSAVEHYRGGFKNPAMFTPIVTSLVSLAASLHGHVDRGEDKHHLRNGVFWATAATGAAGTGFHVYNVTKKPGGFSWQNVFYGGPLGAPAAIFLSGLFGLLAERVRDTPPQRDPTLLGRSAGRILALATSAGLLGTSGEAALLHFRGAYHNPAMFLPVSMPPAA
;
A
#
# COMPACT_ATOMS: atom_id res chain seq x y z
N MET A 1 57.56 24.86 -27.33
CA MET A 1 56.62 23.89 -26.72
C MET A 1 55.56 24.66 -25.97
N LYS A 2 54.32 24.70 -26.49
CA LYS A 2 53.16 25.28 -25.82
C LYS A 2 52.44 24.13 -25.10
N HIS A 3 52.47 24.12 -23.77
CA HIS A 3 51.67 23.19 -22.99
C HIS A 3 50.20 23.63 -23.04
N PRO A 4 49.24 22.74 -23.42
CA PRO A 4 47.84 23.03 -23.24
C PRO A 4 47.48 22.90 -21.77
N ILE A 5 46.89 23.97 -21.22
CA ILE A 5 46.36 24.03 -19.87
C ILE A 5 45.16 23.08 -19.82
N ALA A 6 45.19 22.15 -18.86
CA ALA A 6 44.15 21.16 -18.66
C ALA A 6 42.76 21.81 -18.58
N SER A 7 41.84 21.27 -19.36
CA SER A 7 40.41 21.57 -19.34
C SER A 7 39.91 21.47 -17.89
N ALA A 8 39.44 22.60 -17.36
CA ALA A 8 38.80 22.68 -16.06
C ALA A 8 37.75 21.57 -15.90
N ASP A 9 37.89 20.80 -14.81
CA ASP A 9 36.86 19.92 -14.28
C ASP A 9 35.58 20.75 -14.09
N ARG A 10 34.68 20.61 -15.07
CA ARG A 10 33.35 21.21 -15.02
C ARG A 10 32.56 20.36 -14.03
N VAL A 11 32.67 20.68 -12.74
CA VAL A 11 31.70 20.23 -11.73
C VAL A 11 30.33 20.61 -12.28
N ARG A 12 29.61 19.62 -12.80
CA ARG A 12 28.28 19.79 -13.37
C ARG A 12 27.37 20.11 -12.19
N LEU A 13 27.26 21.40 -11.86
CA LEU A 13 26.28 21.89 -10.90
C LEU A 13 24.92 21.41 -11.42
N ILE A 14 24.34 20.43 -10.73
CA ILE A 14 23.03 19.88 -11.09
C ILE A 14 22.04 21.04 -10.98
N ASP A 15 21.28 21.28 -12.06
CA ASP A 15 20.22 22.28 -12.06
C ASP A 15 19.21 21.93 -10.94
N PRO A 16 18.86 22.88 -10.05
CA PRO A 16 17.85 22.66 -9.02
C PRO A 16 16.54 22.06 -9.54
N ALA A 17 16.13 22.38 -10.78
CA ALA A 17 14.95 21.80 -11.41
C ALA A 17 15.13 20.30 -11.68
N GLU A 18 16.27 19.90 -12.26
CA GLU A 18 16.61 18.50 -12.53
C GLU A 18 16.75 17.69 -11.22
N ALA A 19 17.32 18.29 -10.18
CA ALA A 19 17.40 17.69 -8.85
C ALA A 19 16.02 17.46 -8.23
N GLY A 20 15.12 18.45 -8.32
CA GLY A 20 13.74 18.34 -7.83
C GLY A 20 12.96 17.25 -8.56
N GLN A 21 13.08 17.18 -9.88
CA GLN A 21 12.43 16.17 -10.70
C GLN A 21 12.89 14.75 -10.37
N ARG A 22 14.21 14.55 -10.21
CA ARG A 22 14.76 13.27 -9.74
C ARG A 22 14.23 12.89 -8.35
N ALA A 23 14.03 13.86 -7.46
CA ALA A 23 13.45 13.61 -6.14
C ALA A 23 11.97 13.18 -6.24
N THR A 24 11.18 13.83 -7.09
CA THR A 24 9.78 13.47 -7.39
C THR A 24 9.67 12.03 -7.90
N VAL A 25 10.48 11.67 -8.90
CA VAL A 25 10.50 10.30 -9.45
C VAL A 25 10.88 9.29 -8.37
N LYS A 26 11.93 9.56 -7.56
CA LYS A 26 12.31 8.68 -6.45
C LYS A 26 11.22 8.53 -5.40
N ALA A 27 10.50 9.59 -5.06
CA ALA A 27 9.38 9.54 -4.13
C ALA A 27 8.24 8.66 -4.67
N ALA A 28 7.88 8.83 -5.95
CA ALA A 28 6.89 7.99 -6.61
C ALA A 28 7.32 6.51 -6.69
N GLN A 29 8.60 6.23 -6.92
CA GLN A 29 9.13 4.85 -6.91
C GLN A 29 9.08 4.20 -5.53
N ARG A 30 9.29 4.98 -4.45
CA ARG A 30 9.15 4.50 -3.06
C ARG A 30 7.70 4.21 -2.69
N LEU A 31 6.76 5.05 -3.14
CA LEU A 31 5.33 4.81 -2.96
C LEU A 31 4.86 3.58 -3.73
N ASN A 32 5.30 3.41 -4.99
CA ASN A 32 5.05 2.19 -5.77
C ASN A 32 5.64 0.95 -5.09
N ARG A 33 6.86 1.02 -4.52
CA ARG A 33 7.44 -0.08 -3.75
C ARG A 33 6.55 -0.46 -2.55
N SER A 34 6.05 0.53 -1.83
CA SER A 34 5.17 0.32 -0.67
C SER A 34 3.84 -0.32 -1.09
N SER A 35 3.22 0.20 -2.15
CA SER A 35 2.03 -0.37 -2.79
C SER A 35 2.24 -1.83 -3.21
N GLY A 36 3.38 -2.12 -3.84
CA GLY A 36 3.74 -3.46 -4.31
C GLY A 36 3.99 -4.45 -3.18
N ILE A 37 4.64 -4.03 -2.09
CA ILE A 37 4.84 -4.88 -0.91
C ILE A 37 3.49 -5.23 -0.28
N LEU A 38 2.60 -4.26 -0.11
CA LEU A 38 1.23 -4.52 0.38
C LEU A 38 0.47 -5.45 -0.55
N ALA A 39 0.54 -5.22 -1.87
CA ALA A 39 -0.10 -6.05 -2.88
C ALA A 39 0.41 -7.51 -2.86
N ALA A 40 1.71 -7.70 -2.70
CA ALA A 40 2.32 -9.03 -2.60
C ALA A 40 1.90 -9.73 -1.31
N SER A 41 1.97 -9.04 -0.17
CA SER A 41 1.56 -9.57 1.13
C SER A 41 0.11 -10.04 1.10
N VAL A 42 -0.80 -9.19 0.64
CA VAL A 42 -2.23 -9.53 0.60
C VAL A 42 -2.59 -10.54 -0.48
N LEU A 43 -1.86 -10.59 -1.60
CA LEU A 43 -2.01 -11.65 -2.60
C LEU A 43 -1.76 -13.01 -1.98
N LEU A 44 -0.66 -13.14 -1.21
CA LEU A 44 -0.30 -14.39 -0.54
C LEU A 44 -1.30 -14.75 0.56
N ASP A 45 -1.63 -13.81 1.43
CA ASP A 45 -2.58 -14.01 2.53
C ASP A 45 -3.98 -14.38 2.01
N SER A 46 -4.51 -13.58 1.07
CA SER A 46 -5.83 -13.81 0.49
C SER A 46 -5.88 -15.12 -0.30
N ALA A 47 -4.81 -15.51 -1.01
CA ALA A 47 -4.80 -16.79 -1.70
C ALA A 47 -4.97 -17.97 -0.73
N VAL A 48 -4.27 -17.95 0.41
CA VAL A 48 -4.39 -19.00 1.44
C VAL A 48 -5.76 -18.97 2.10
N GLU A 49 -6.22 -17.82 2.57
CA GLU A 49 -7.50 -17.71 3.30
C GLU A 49 -8.70 -18.03 2.40
N HIS A 50 -8.70 -17.58 1.14
CA HIS A 50 -9.79 -17.88 0.22
C HIS A 50 -9.74 -19.33 -0.29
N TYR A 51 -8.55 -19.94 -0.39
CA TYR A 51 -8.41 -21.38 -0.62
C TYR A 51 -8.97 -22.19 0.55
N ARG A 52 -8.67 -21.83 1.80
CA ARG A 52 -9.27 -22.45 3.00
C ARG A 52 -10.79 -22.28 3.03
N GLY A 53 -11.29 -21.14 2.55
CA GLY A 53 -12.72 -20.87 2.37
C GLY A 53 -13.37 -21.61 1.19
N GLY A 54 -12.58 -22.27 0.34
CA GLY A 54 -13.05 -23.08 -0.79
C GLY A 54 -13.68 -22.29 -1.94
N PHE A 55 -13.41 -20.98 -2.04
CA PHE A 55 -13.96 -20.10 -3.11
C PHE A 55 -15.47 -20.23 -3.35
N LYS A 56 -16.26 -20.46 -2.29
CA LYS A 56 -17.72 -20.68 -2.39
C LYS A 56 -18.49 -19.53 -3.04
N ASN A 57 -17.91 -18.33 -3.04
CA ASN A 57 -18.44 -17.16 -3.74
C ASN A 57 -17.43 -16.72 -4.81
N PRO A 58 -17.81 -16.55 -6.09
CA PRO A 58 -16.92 -16.06 -7.14
C PRO A 58 -16.23 -14.73 -6.83
N ALA A 59 -16.83 -13.86 -6.02
CA ALA A 59 -16.21 -12.61 -5.55
C ALA A 59 -14.91 -12.84 -4.75
N MET A 60 -14.66 -14.06 -4.28
CA MET A 60 -13.42 -14.46 -3.61
C MET A 60 -12.19 -14.45 -4.53
N PHE A 61 -12.37 -14.46 -5.85
CA PHE A 61 -11.26 -14.30 -6.81
C PHE A 61 -10.85 -12.83 -7.00
N THR A 62 -11.74 -11.89 -6.71
CA THR A 62 -11.50 -10.46 -6.84
C THR A 62 -10.25 -9.98 -6.09
N PRO A 63 -10.01 -10.30 -4.81
CA PRO A 63 -8.80 -9.87 -4.11
C PRO A 63 -7.53 -10.44 -4.74
N ILE A 64 -7.54 -11.67 -5.26
CA ILE A 64 -6.37 -12.30 -5.89
C ILE A 64 -6.00 -11.56 -7.19
N VAL A 65 -6.97 -11.40 -8.08
CA VAL A 65 -6.76 -10.72 -9.36
C VAL A 65 -6.35 -9.26 -9.12
N THR A 66 -7.06 -8.56 -8.24
CA THR A 66 -6.79 -7.14 -7.95
C THR A 66 -5.39 -6.95 -7.36
N SER A 67 -4.96 -7.83 -6.46
CA SER A 67 -3.65 -7.74 -5.82
C SER A 67 -2.52 -8.10 -6.79
N LEU A 68 -2.73 -9.10 -7.65
CA LEU A 68 -1.77 -9.44 -8.70
C LEU A 68 -1.59 -8.29 -9.70
N VAL A 69 -2.69 -7.68 -10.15
CA VAL A 69 -2.66 -6.53 -11.07
C VAL A 69 -2.03 -5.31 -10.39
N SER A 70 -2.36 -5.04 -9.12
CA SER A 70 -1.73 -3.96 -8.33
C SER A 70 -0.22 -4.19 -8.16
N LEU A 71 0.20 -5.43 -7.90
CA LEU A 71 1.62 -5.81 -7.80
C LEU A 71 2.35 -5.54 -9.12
N ALA A 72 1.80 -5.99 -10.24
CA ALA A 72 2.39 -5.76 -11.56
C ALA A 72 2.50 -4.25 -11.88
N ALA A 73 1.44 -3.49 -11.62
CA ALA A 73 1.40 -2.04 -11.81
C ALA A 73 2.43 -1.31 -10.91
N SER A 74 2.58 -1.79 -9.67
CA SER A 74 3.55 -1.27 -8.70
C SER A 74 5.00 -1.60 -9.09
N LEU A 75 5.27 -2.81 -9.59
CA LEU A 75 6.59 -3.20 -10.11
C LEU A 75 6.97 -2.34 -11.32
N HIS A 76 6.04 -2.15 -12.24
CA HIS A 76 6.23 -1.23 -13.37
C HIS A 76 6.51 0.20 -12.87
N GLY A 77 5.70 0.73 -11.94
CA GLY A 77 5.90 2.06 -11.37
C GLY A 77 7.15 2.23 -10.51
N HIS A 78 7.73 1.16 -9.99
CA HIS A 78 8.98 1.17 -9.25
C HIS A 78 10.20 1.36 -10.16
N VAL A 79 10.18 0.76 -11.35
CA VAL A 79 11.28 0.88 -12.33
C VAL A 79 11.09 2.06 -13.29
N ASP A 80 9.86 2.57 -13.39
CA ASP A 80 9.49 3.70 -14.24
C ASP A 80 10.19 5.01 -13.80
N ARG A 81 10.93 5.59 -14.75
CA ARG A 81 11.66 6.85 -14.60
C ARG A 81 10.95 8.04 -15.23
N GLY A 82 9.80 7.82 -15.87
CA GLY A 82 9.00 8.86 -16.49
C GLY A 82 8.50 9.88 -15.47
N GLU A 83 8.39 11.13 -15.88
CA GLU A 83 8.06 12.22 -14.94
C GLU A 83 6.55 12.36 -14.79
N ASP A 84 5.81 12.04 -15.84
CA ASP A 84 4.36 12.12 -15.89
C ASP A 84 3.68 10.90 -15.25
N LYS A 85 2.40 11.07 -14.89
CA LYS A 85 1.56 9.94 -14.49
C LYS A 85 1.37 8.95 -15.62
N HIS A 86 1.21 7.69 -15.26
CA HIS A 86 0.81 6.65 -16.21
C HIS A 86 -0.69 6.37 -16.04
N HIS A 87 -1.51 6.78 -17.03
CA HIS A 87 -2.97 6.72 -16.94
C HIS A 87 -3.53 5.32 -16.61
N LEU A 88 -3.01 4.27 -17.25
CA LEU A 88 -3.44 2.89 -16.97
C LEU A 88 -3.12 2.47 -15.52
N ARG A 89 -1.90 2.74 -15.05
CA ARG A 89 -1.46 2.46 -13.67
C ARG A 89 -2.31 3.21 -12.65
N ASN A 90 -2.58 4.49 -12.92
CA ASN A 90 -3.49 5.29 -12.10
C ASN A 90 -4.91 4.69 -12.06
N GLY A 91 -5.43 4.21 -13.21
CA GLY A 91 -6.72 3.52 -13.28
C GLY A 91 -6.75 2.21 -12.47
N VAL A 92 -5.68 1.41 -12.57
CA VAL A 92 -5.49 0.21 -11.74
C VAL A 92 -5.55 0.56 -10.26
N PHE A 93 -4.80 1.57 -9.81
CA PHE A 93 -4.76 1.93 -8.40
C PHE A 93 -6.09 2.48 -7.87
N TRP A 94 -6.87 3.19 -8.69
CA TRP A 94 -8.25 3.56 -8.33
C TRP A 94 -9.13 2.32 -8.17
N ALA A 95 -9.08 1.38 -9.11
CA ALA A 95 -9.84 0.14 -9.03
C ALA A 95 -9.42 -0.69 -7.80
N THR A 96 -8.12 -0.80 -7.54
CA THR A 96 -7.58 -1.48 -6.36
C THR A 96 -8.07 -0.84 -5.05
N ALA A 97 -8.00 0.49 -4.93
CA ALA A 97 -8.51 1.18 -3.76
C ALA A 97 -10.02 0.95 -3.58
N ALA A 98 -10.81 1.09 -4.64
CA ALA A 98 -12.26 0.87 -4.59
C ALA A 98 -12.60 -0.58 -4.18
N THR A 99 -11.92 -1.57 -4.76
CA THR A 99 -12.08 -2.98 -4.40
C THR A 99 -11.75 -3.25 -2.94
N GLY A 100 -10.63 -2.71 -2.43
CA GLY A 100 -10.26 -2.87 -1.02
C GLY A 100 -11.28 -2.24 -0.06
N ALA A 101 -11.80 -1.06 -0.40
CA ALA A 101 -12.84 -0.40 0.37
C ALA A 101 -14.15 -1.22 0.38
N ALA A 102 -14.59 -1.70 -0.79
CA ALA A 102 -15.77 -2.55 -0.91
C ALA A 102 -15.60 -3.89 -0.17
N GLY A 103 -14.43 -4.52 -0.29
CA GLY A 103 -14.09 -5.75 0.43
C GLY A 103 -14.08 -5.56 1.94
N THR A 104 -13.57 -4.43 2.43
CA THR A 104 -13.57 -4.10 3.86
C THR A 104 -15.00 -3.98 4.36
N GLY A 105 -15.85 -3.24 3.63
CA GLY A 105 -17.28 -3.15 3.93
C GLY A 105 -17.98 -4.51 3.92
N PHE A 106 -17.68 -5.37 2.94
CA PHE A 106 -18.24 -6.72 2.86
C PHE A 106 -17.85 -7.60 4.06
N HIS A 107 -16.59 -7.51 4.51
CA HIS A 107 -16.13 -8.27 5.68
C HIS A 107 -16.77 -7.76 6.98
N VAL A 108 -16.86 -6.44 7.17
CA VAL A 108 -17.56 -5.83 8.32
C VAL A 108 -19.04 -6.21 8.33
N TYR A 109 -19.71 -6.17 7.17
CA TYR A 109 -21.09 -6.62 7.03
C TYR A 109 -21.25 -8.10 7.43
N ASN A 110 -20.33 -8.97 7.01
CA ASN A 110 -20.38 -10.39 7.37
C ASN A 110 -20.15 -10.65 8.86
N VAL A 111 -19.41 -9.80 9.57
CA VAL A 111 -19.28 -9.87 11.03
C VAL A 111 -20.59 -9.43 11.68
N THR A 112 -21.14 -8.29 11.27
CA THR A 112 -22.34 -7.69 11.88
C THR A 112 -23.63 -8.46 11.63
N LYS A 113 -23.74 -9.17 10.50
CA LYS A 113 -24.93 -9.98 10.18
C LYS A 113 -25.03 -11.27 11.03
N LYS A 114 -23.95 -11.72 11.67
CA LYS A 114 -23.98 -12.90 12.54
C LYS A 114 -24.74 -12.57 13.83
N PRO A 115 -25.47 -13.54 14.42
CA PRO A 115 -26.05 -13.35 15.75
C PRO A 115 -25.00 -12.85 16.74
N GLY A 116 -25.35 -11.83 17.53
CA GLY A 116 -24.43 -11.17 18.46
C GLY A 116 -23.54 -10.07 17.85
N GLY A 117 -23.66 -9.76 16.55
CA GLY A 117 -23.01 -8.60 15.93
C GLY A 117 -21.49 -8.55 16.15
N PHE A 118 -20.96 -7.44 16.67
CA PHE A 118 -19.55 -7.26 17.04
C PHE A 118 -19.14 -7.98 18.35
N SER A 119 -19.71 -9.14 18.64
CA SER A 119 -19.24 -9.98 19.73
C SER A 119 -17.79 -10.41 19.51
N TRP A 120 -17.06 -10.63 20.60
CA TRP A 120 -15.69 -11.17 20.53
C TRP A 120 -15.64 -12.44 19.68
N GLN A 121 -16.60 -13.34 19.80
CA GLN A 121 -16.65 -14.55 18.97
C GLN A 121 -16.73 -14.25 17.47
N ASN A 122 -17.52 -13.27 17.05
CA ASN A 122 -17.68 -12.96 15.63
C ASN A 122 -16.46 -12.23 15.05
N VAL A 123 -15.79 -11.40 15.84
CA VAL A 123 -14.54 -10.74 15.45
C VAL A 123 -13.38 -11.76 15.46
N PHE A 124 -13.32 -12.65 16.46
CA PHE A 124 -12.28 -13.67 16.57
C PHE A 124 -12.42 -14.83 15.60
N TYR A 125 -13.62 -15.20 15.15
CA TYR A 125 -13.80 -16.34 14.22
C TYR A 125 -14.46 -15.91 12.91
N GLY A 126 -14.43 -14.60 12.63
CA GLY A 126 -14.84 -13.99 11.37
C GLY A 126 -13.74 -14.05 10.30
N GLY A 127 -14.07 -13.55 9.11
CA GLY A 127 -13.06 -13.32 8.08
C GLY A 127 -12.13 -12.16 8.48
N PRO A 128 -10.86 -12.20 8.08
CA PRO A 128 -9.88 -11.16 8.43
C PRO A 128 -10.29 -9.80 7.87
N LEU A 129 -10.10 -8.71 8.60
CA LEU A 129 -10.43 -7.36 8.15
C LEU A 129 -9.26 -6.67 7.45
N GLY A 130 -8.03 -7.06 7.79
CA GLY A 130 -6.81 -6.41 7.33
C GLY A 130 -6.47 -6.74 5.89
N ALA A 131 -6.78 -7.94 5.40
CA ALA A 131 -6.56 -8.28 3.99
C ALA A 131 -7.25 -7.26 3.05
N PRO A 132 -8.59 -7.07 3.07
CA PRO A 132 -9.20 -6.07 2.20
C PRO A 132 -8.76 -4.62 2.50
N ALA A 133 -8.42 -4.28 3.76
CA ALA A 133 -7.87 -2.98 4.10
C ALA A 133 -6.46 -2.77 3.50
N ALA A 134 -5.63 -3.81 3.43
CA ALA A 134 -4.31 -3.78 2.80
C ALA A 134 -4.40 -3.62 1.28
N ILE A 135 -5.42 -4.21 0.62
CA ILE A 135 -5.74 -3.92 -0.79
C ILE A 135 -6.06 -2.44 -0.96
N PHE A 136 -6.89 -1.87 -0.08
CA PHE A 136 -7.21 -0.44 -0.12
C PHE A 136 -5.96 0.43 0.00
N LEU A 137 -5.10 0.15 0.98
CA LEU A 137 -3.85 0.88 1.21
C LEU A 137 -2.87 0.72 0.05
N SER A 138 -2.77 -0.47 -0.55
CA SER A 138 -1.98 -0.70 -1.77
C SER A 138 -2.43 0.23 -2.90
N GLY A 139 -3.73 0.24 -3.22
CA GLY A 139 -4.29 1.14 -4.22
C GLY A 139 -4.04 2.62 -3.87
N LEU A 140 -4.26 3.01 -2.62
CA LEU A 140 -4.05 4.39 -2.17
C LEU A 140 -2.59 4.85 -2.32
N PHE A 141 -1.61 4.01 -1.96
CA PHE A 141 -0.19 4.35 -2.10
C PHE A 141 0.23 4.43 -3.57
N GLY A 142 -0.31 3.56 -4.42
CA GLY A 142 -0.14 3.68 -5.86
C GLY A 142 -0.73 4.97 -6.44
N LEU A 143 -1.93 5.37 -6.00
CA LEU A 143 -2.54 6.65 -6.39
C LEU A 143 -1.67 7.83 -5.97
N LEU A 144 -1.17 7.83 -4.74
CA LEU A 144 -0.27 8.88 -4.25
C LEU A 144 1.02 8.93 -5.08
N ALA A 145 1.55 7.78 -5.54
CA ALA A 145 2.70 7.75 -6.43
C ALA A 145 2.41 8.48 -7.76
N GLU A 146 1.25 8.24 -8.36
CA GLU A 146 0.84 8.93 -9.59
C GLU A 146 0.55 10.40 -9.37
N ARG A 147 0.00 10.79 -8.21
CA ARG A 147 -0.20 12.20 -7.87
C ARG A 147 1.10 12.95 -7.68
N VAL A 148 2.11 12.32 -7.08
CA VAL A 148 3.44 12.91 -6.96
C VAL A 148 4.04 13.15 -8.34
N ARG A 149 3.90 12.22 -9.29
CA ARG A 149 4.34 12.40 -10.69
C ARG A 149 3.58 13.51 -11.43
N ASP A 150 2.25 13.52 -11.31
CA ASP A 150 1.36 14.46 -12.02
C ASP A 150 1.41 15.91 -11.49
N THR A 151 2.13 16.15 -10.38
CA THR A 151 2.15 17.47 -9.75
C THR A 151 3.28 18.31 -10.34
N PRO A 152 2.98 19.51 -10.87
CA PRO A 152 4.01 20.41 -11.37
C PRO A 152 5.05 20.76 -10.29
N PRO A 153 6.28 21.07 -10.69
CA PRO A 153 7.28 21.60 -9.77
C PRO A 153 6.72 22.77 -8.93
N GLN A 154 7.18 22.85 -7.67
CA GLN A 154 6.79 23.87 -6.68
C GLN A 154 5.30 23.86 -6.25
N ARG A 155 4.52 22.83 -6.61
CA ARG A 155 3.19 22.59 -6.02
C ARG A 155 3.20 21.35 -5.14
N ASP A 156 2.37 21.40 -4.10
CA ASP A 156 2.16 20.24 -3.24
C ASP A 156 1.18 19.26 -3.90
N PRO A 157 1.49 17.95 -3.93
CA PRO A 157 0.59 16.95 -4.47
C PRO A 157 -0.67 16.85 -3.63
N THR A 158 -1.82 16.74 -4.31
CA THR A 158 -3.13 16.58 -3.66
C THR A 158 -3.91 15.40 -4.23
N LEU A 159 -4.70 14.77 -3.36
CA LEU A 159 -5.63 13.71 -3.69
C LEU A 159 -6.98 14.04 -3.05
N LEU A 160 -8.04 14.09 -3.85
CA LEU A 160 -9.39 14.48 -3.41
C LEU A 160 -9.42 15.82 -2.64
N GLY A 161 -8.65 16.81 -3.12
CA GLY A 161 -8.58 18.15 -2.52
C GLY A 161 -7.81 18.25 -1.20
N ARG A 162 -7.20 17.16 -0.72
CA ARG A 162 -6.37 17.16 0.50
C ARG A 162 -4.90 16.90 0.17
N SER A 163 -4.00 17.38 1.02
CA SER A 163 -2.55 17.15 0.89
C SER A 163 -2.24 15.66 0.85
N ALA A 164 -1.50 15.22 -0.17
CA ALA A 164 -1.05 13.85 -0.33
C ALA A 164 -0.19 13.39 0.85
N GLY A 165 0.65 14.27 1.41
CA GLY A 165 1.45 13.99 2.59
C GLY A 165 0.60 13.71 3.84
N ARG A 166 -0.48 14.48 4.05
CA ARG A 166 -1.43 14.23 5.15
C ARG A 166 -2.19 12.92 4.98
N ILE A 167 -2.63 12.62 3.76
CA ILE A 167 -3.30 11.35 3.44
C ILE A 167 -2.35 10.19 3.69
N LEU A 168 -1.11 10.29 3.20
CA LEU A 168 -0.08 9.28 3.42
C LEU A 168 0.14 9.03 4.92
N ALA A 169 0.35 10.08 5.70
CA ALA A 169 0.54 9.97 7.14
C ALA A 169 -0.65 9.28 7.83
N LEU A 170 -1.87 9.72 7.55
CA LEU A 170 -3.08 9.11 8.11
C LEU A 170 -3.25 7.66 7.69
N ALA A 171 -3.03 7.35 6.42
CA ALA A 171 -3.15 6.00 5.87
C ALA A 171 -2.10 5.05 6.48
N THR A 172 -0.85 5.50 6.61
CA THR A 172 0.22 4.74 7.26
C THR A 172 -0.09 4.54 8.75
N SER A 173 -0.50 5.58 9.48
CA SER A 173 -0.86 5.46 10.90
C SER A 173 -2.05 4.52 11.12
N ALA A 174 -3.11 4.65 10.31
CA ALA A 174 -4.28 3.76 10.38
C ALA A 174 -3.92 2.32 10.01
N GLY A 175 -3.08 2.13 8.98
CA GLY A 175 -2.57 0.82 8.59
C GLY A 175 -1.78 0.15 9.70
N LEU A 176 -0.83 0.86 10.32
CA LEU A 176 -0.03 0.34 11.44
C LEU A 176 -0.92 -0.01 12.65
N LEU A 177 -1.87 0.85 13.00
CA LEU A 177 -2.82 0.59 14.07
C LEU A 177 -3.68 -0.66 13.78
N GLY A 178 -4.16 -0.78 12.54
CA GLY A 178 -4.95 -1.93 12.09
C GLY A 178 -4.15 -3.24 12.14
N THR A 179 -2.93 -3.24 11.61
CA THR A 179 -2.02 -4.40 11.65
C THR A 179 -1.68 -4.80 13.08
N SER A 180 -1.36 -3.85 13.97
CA SER A 180 -1.16 -4.13 15.40
C SER A 180 -2.41 -4.74 16.03
N GLY A 181 -3.59 -4.19 15.75
CA GLY A 181 -4.86 -4.69 16.27
C GLY A 181 -5.16 -6.12 15.82
N GLU A 182 -4.97 -6.42 14.54
CA GLU A 182 -5.14 -7.78 14.03
C GLU A 182 -4.09 -8.76 14.56
N ALA A 183 -2.82 -8.36 14.60
CA ALA A 183 -1.78 -9.16 15.22
C ALA A 183 -2.15 -9.47 16.68
N ALA A 184 -2.66 -8.48 17.42
CA ALA A 184 -3.07 -8.65 18.80
C ALA A 184 -4.24 -9.64 18.93
N LEU A 185 -5.24 -9.56 18.05
CA LEU A 185 -6.37 -10.47 18.03
C LEU A 185 -5.93 -11.91 17.68
N LEU A 186 -5.08 -12.08 16.67
CA LEU A 186 -4.61 -13.40 16.26
C LEU A 186 -3.75 -14.06 17.33
N HIS A 187 -2.86 -13.30 17.97
CA HIS A 187 -1.98 -13.81 19.03
C HIS A 187 -2.74 -14.03 20.35
N PHE A 188 -3.80 -13.26 20.61
CA PHE A 188 -4.70 -13.54 21.73
C PHE A 188 -5.39 -14.91 21.61
N ARG A 189 -5.66 -15.43 20.39
CA ARG A 189 -6.17 -16.81 20.21
C ARG A 189 -5.18 -17.86 20.71
N GLY A 190 -3.88 -17.59 20.62
CA GLY A 190 -2.82 -18.41 21.22
C GLY A 190 -2.49 -18.04 22.67
N ALA A 191 -3.33 -17.21 23.30
CA ALA A 191 -3.24 -16.72 24.68
C ALA A 191 -1.88 -16.15 25.11
N TYR A 192 -1.07 -15.66 24.17
CA TYR A 192 0.27 -15.11 24.43
C TYR A 192 1.18 -16.04 25.26
N HIS A 193 1.04 -17.36 25.12
CA HIS A 193 1.84 -18.32 25.89
C HIS A 193 3.35 -18.18 25.67
N ASN A 194 3.76 -17.63 24.51
CA ASN A 194 5.15 -17.30 24.21
C ASN A 194 5.33 -15.77 24.18
N PRO A 195 6.27 -15.19 24.96
CA PRO A 195 6.54 -13.75 24.94
C PRO A 195 6.88 -13.17 23.55
N ALA A 196 7.42 -13.97 22.63
CA ALA A 196 7.69 -13.55 21.26
C ALA A 196 6.41 -13.10 20.51
N MET A 197 5.24 -13.53 20.96
CA MET A 197 3.93 -13.15 20.41
C MET A 197 3.60 -11.65 20.60
N PHE A 198 4.30 -10.94 21.49
CA PHE A 198 4.13 -9.49 21.67
C PHE A 198 4.91 -8.65 20.65
N LEU A 199 5.91 -9.22 19.96
CA LEU A 199 6.72 -8.51 18.97
C LEU A 199 5.85 -7.94 17.83
N PRO A 200 5.00 -8.73 17.12
CA PRO A 200 4.16 -8.21 16.04
C PRO A 200 3.09 -7.20 16.49
N VAL A 201 2.78 -7.17 17.79
CA VAL A 201 1.79 -6.23 18.36
C VAL A 201 2.42 -4.87 18.68
N SER A 202 3.59 -4.90 19.30
CA SER A 202 4.26 -3.71 19.85
C SER A 202 5.16 -3.00 18.85
N MET A 203 5.64 -3.70 17.83
CA MET A 203 6.60 -3.18 16.86
C MET A 203 6.21 -3.51 15.40
N PRO A 204 5.02 -3.13 14.91
CA PRO A 204 4.54 -3.58 13.59
C PRO A 204 5.46 -3.28 12.38
N PRO A 205 6.28 -2.21 12.32
CA PRO A 205 7.20 -2.01 11.19
C PRO A 205 8.52 -2.81 11.32
N ALA A 206 8.81 -3.35 12.50
CA ALA A 206 10.09 -3.99 12.84
C ALA A 206 9.94 -5.47 13.27
N ALA A 207 8.71 -5.98 13.33
CA ALA A 207 8.37 -7.34 13.68
C ALA A 207 8.06 -8.20 12.45
#